data_AF-A0A943SP10-F1
#
_entry.id   AF-A0A943SP10-F1
#
_cell.length_a   1.000
_cell.length_b   1.000
_cell.length_c   1.000
_cell.angle_alpha   90.00
_cell.angle_beta   90.00
_cell.angle_gamma   90.00
#
_symmetry.space_group_name_H-M   'P 1'
#
loop_
_entity.id
_entity.type
_entity.pdbx_description
1 polymer ?
#
loop_
_entity_poly.entity_id
_entity_poly.type
_entity_poly.pdbx_seq_one_letter_code
_entity_poly.pdbx_strand_id
1 'polypeptide(L)'
;MSECTHDCSSCQAECSSRTQSFLEKPHEQSSIKKIIGVISGKGGVGKSSITAMLAVCMARKGFHTAILDADITGPSIPKMFGVKEKATGTDSALFPVASRSGIDMMSVNLLLENDTDPVIWRGPVIAGVIKQFWQDVIWKDVDYMFVDMPPG
;
A
#
# COMPACT_ATOMS: atom_id res chain seq x y z
N MET A 1 -20.48 -39.65 -15.44
CA MET A 1 -19.85 -39.57 -14.10
C MET A 1 -18.36 -39.55 -14.33
N SER A 2 -17.75 -38.38 -14.36
CA SER A 2 -16.31 -38.22 -14.57
C SER A 2 -15.60 -38.30 -13.22
N GLU A 3 -14.93 -39.41 -12.96
CA GLU A 3 -14.04 -39.59 -11.82
C GLU A 3 -12.88 -38.60 -11.92
N CYS A 4 -12.83 -37.62 -11.00
CA CYS A 4 -11.65 -36.79 -10.83
C CYS A 4 -10.63 -37.57 -10.01
N THR A 5 -9.58 -38.04 -10.67
CA THR A 5 -8.33 -38.35 -10.00
C THR A 5 -7.75 -37.05 -9.45
N HIS A 6 -7.13 -37.10 -8.27
CA HIS A 6 -6.68 -35.96 -7.47
C HIS A 6 -5.59 -35.06 -8.12
N ASP A 7 -5.40 -35.15 -9.44
CA ASP A 7 -4.43 -34.42 -10.25
C ASP A 7 -5.14 -33.31 -11.04
N CYS A 8 -5.22 -32.11 -10.44
CA CYS A 8 -6.01 -30.99 -10.93
C CYS A 8 -5.38 -30.18 -12.08
N SER A 9 -4.41 -30.76 -12.79
CA SER A 9 -3.80 -30.14 -13.98
C SER A 9 -4.73 -30.11 -15.20
N SER A 10 -5.78 -30.94 -15.22
CA SER A 10 -6.63 -31.14 -16.40
C SER A 10 -8.13 -30.89 -16.20
N CYS A 11 -8.58 -30.46 -15.01
CA CYS A 11 -10.00 -30.31 -14.69
C CYS A 11 -10.48 -28.85 -14.77
N GLN A 12 -11.60 -28.61 -15.48
CA GLN A 12 -12.27 -27.31 -15.62
C GLN A 12 -13.31 -27.01 -14.51
N ALA A 13 -13.43 -27.86 -13.49
CA ALA A 13 -14.35 -27.63 -12.37
C ALA A 13 -13.74 -26.65 -11.34
N GLU A 14 -14.57 -25.80 -10.74
CA GLU A 14 -14.16 -24.91 -9.64
C GLU A 14 -13.70 -25.73 -8.44
N CYS A 15 -12.38 -25.82 -8.26
CA CYS A 15 -11.77 -26.57 -7.16
C CYS A 15 -11.45 -25.61 -6.00
N SER A 16 -11.98 -25.90 -4.81
CA SER A 16 -11.76 -25.13 -3.59
C SER A 16 -10.28 -25.03 -3.18
N SER A 17 -9.43 -25.95 -3.66
CA SER A 17 -7.98 -25.93 -3.46
C SER A 17 -7.24 -24.82 -4.21
N ARG A 18 -7.86 -24.17 -5.21
CA ARG A 18 -7.31 -22.93 -5.82
C ARG A 18 -7.44 -21.70 -4.92
N THR A 19 -8.18 -21.81 -3.81
CA THR A 19 -8.49 -20.70 -2.89
C THR A 19 -7.49 -20.60 -1.75
N GLN A 20 -6.21 -20.87 -1.98
CA GLN A 20 -5.19 -20.26 -1.12
C GLN A 20 -5.09 -18.80 -1.55
N SER A 21 -5.91 -17.97 -0.92
CA SER A 21 -5.75 -16.52 -0.98
C SER A 21 -4.34 -16.19 -0.50
N PHE A 22 -3.43 -15.92 -1.43
CA PHE A 22 -2.12 -15.32 -1.15
C PHE A 22 -2.26 -13.87 -0.65
N LEU A 23 -3.48 -13.36 -0.49
CA LEU A 23 -3.78 -12.05 0.06
C LEU A 23 -3.71 -12.12 1.58
N GLU A 24 -2.67 -11.48 2.14
CA GLU A 24 -2.63 -11.12 3.55
C GLU A 24 -3.84 -10.24 3.88
N LYS A 25 -4.48 -10.48 5.03
CA LYS A 25 -5.59 -9.63 5.47
C LYS A 25 -5.05 -8.31 6.03
N PRO A 26 -5.69 -7.17 5.72
CA PRO A 26 -5.34 -5.92 6.37
C PRO A 26 -5.72 -5.96 7.86
N HIS A 27 -5.33 -4.93 8.62
CA HIS A 27 -5.81 -4.72 9.99
C HIS A 27 -7.33 -4.94 10.07
N GLU A 28 -7.83 -5.58 11.14
CA GLU A 28 -9.25 -6.00 11.24
C GLU A 28 -10.25 -4.84 11.15
N GLN A 29 -9.82 -3.66 11.58
CA GLN A 29 -10.60 -2.42 11.53
C GLN A 29 -10.48 -1.66 10.21
N SER A 30 -9.67 -2.16 9.27
CA SER A 30 -9.49 -1.54 7.95
C SER A 30 -10.61 -1.96 6.99
N SER A 31 -11.06 -1.01 6.18
CA SER A 31 -12.01 -1.22 5.09
C SER A 31 -11.54 -0.47 3.87
N ILE A 32 -11.09 -1.21 2.85
CA ILE A 32 -10.54 -0.66 1.61
C ILE A 32 -11.29 -1.29 0.43
N LYS A 33 -11.98 -0.47 -0.37
CA LYS A 33 -12.80 -0.99 -1.48
C LYS A 33 -11.98 -1.35 -2.71
N LYS A 34 -10.97 -0.53 -3.05
CA LYS A 34 -10.11 -0.72 -4.22
C LYS A 34 -8.66 -0.40 -3.88
N ILE A 35 -7.75 -1.27 -4.32
CA ILE A 35 -6.30 -1.12 -4.15
C ILE A 35 -5.69 -1.11 -5.55
N ILE A 36 -4.85 -0.11 -5.83
CA ILE A 36 -4.23 0.11 -7.13
C ILE A 36 -2.71 0.23 -6.90
N GLY A 37 -1.96 -0.78 -7.34
CA GLY A 37 -0.50 -0.73 -7.35
C GLY A 37 0.02 0.10 -8.52
N VAL A 38 0.89 1.07 -8.23
CA VAL A 38 1.59 1.87 -9.24
C VAL A 38 3.03 1.39 -9.31
N ILE A 39 3.45 0.87 -10.46
CA ILE A 39 4.77 0.26 -10.67
C ILE A 39 5.54 0.97 -11.78
N SER A 40 6.87 0.88 -11.74
CA SER A 40 7.74 1.39 -12.79
C SER A 40 9.00 0.52 -12.92
N GLY A 41 9.40 0.20 -14.15
CA GLY A 41 10.62 -0.59 -14.39
C GLY A 41 11.94 0.18 -14.20
N LYS A 42 11.90 1.50 -13.99
CA LYS A 42 13.08 2.34 -13.74
C LYS A 42 12.75 3.46 -12.76
N GLY A 43 13.72 3.85 -11.94
CA GLY A 43 13.62 5.04 -11.09
C GLY A 43 13.58 6.33 -11.91
N GLY A 44 12.99 7.39 -11.33
CA GLY A 44 12.99 8.74 -11.93
C GLY A 44 11.97 8.99 -13.04
N VAL A 45 11.09 8.04 -13.36
CA VAL A 45 10.03 8.21 -14.38
C VAL A 45 8.83 9.04 -13.91
N GLY A 46 8.85 9.53 -12.67
CA GLY A 46 7.74 10.29 -12.08
C GLY A 46 6.60 9.45 -11.50
N LYS A 47 6.86 8.17 -11.20
CA LYS A 47 5.89 7.23 -10.60
C LYS A 47 5.17 7.83 -9.39
N SER A 48 5.89 8.28 -8.37
CA SER A 48 5.32 8.85 -7.14
C SER A 48 4.46 10.09 -7.41
N SER A 49 4.89 10.95 -8.35
CA SER A 49 4.09 12.10 -8.78
C SER A 49 2.78 11.67 -9.43
N ILE A 50 2.80 10.62 -10.26
CA ILE A 50 1.60 10.03 -10.85
C ILE A 50 0.70 9.44 -9.76
N THR A 51 1.25 8.69 -8.80
CA THR A 51 0.51 8.16 -7.65
C THR A 51 -0.21 9.27 -6.87
N ALA A 52 0.51 10.36 -6.53
CA ALA A 52 -0.08 11.51 -5.84
C ALA A 52 -1.18 12.19 -6.68
N MET A 53 -0.97 12.38 -7.98
CA MET A 53 -1.96 12.95 -8.88
C MET A 53 -3.22 12.08 -9.00
N LEU A 54 -3.08 10.76 -9.05
CA LEU A 54 -4.21 9.83 -9.08
C LEU A 54 -5.04 9.94 -7.79
N ALA A 55 -4.39 9.96 -6.63
CA ALA A 55 -5.07 10.14 -5.34
C ALA A 55 -5.82 11.49 -5.29
N VAL A 56 -5.18 12.59 -5.68
CA VAL A 56 -5.82 13.92 -5.73
C VAL A 56 -7.02 13.93 -6.69
N CYS A 57 -6.91 13.31 -7.85
CA CYS A 57 -8.01 13.23 -8.82
C CYS A 57 -9.21 12.46 -8.27
N MET A 58 -8.98 11.36 -7.53
CA MET A 58 -10.04 10.59 -6.92
C MET A 58 -10.66 11.31 -5.72
N ALA A 59 -9.85 11.96 -4.89
CA ALA A 59 -10.32 12.81 -3.80
C ALA A 59 -11.22 13.95 -4.30
N ARG A 60 -10.83 14.61 -5.41
CA ARG A 60 -11.62 15.66 -6.06
C ARG A 60 -12.97 15.17 -6.61
N LYS A 61 -13.10 13.87 -6.88
CA LYS A 61 -14.37 13.24 -7.26
C LYS A 61 -15.25 12.89 -6.06
N GLY A 62 -14.81 13.19 -4.84
CA GLY A 62 -15.55 12.93 -3.60
C GLY A 62 -15.31 11.56 -2.99
N PHE A 63 -14.30 10.81 -3.46
CA PHE A 63 -13.93 9.53 -2.87
C PHE A 63 -12.95 9.71 -1.72
N HIS A 64 -13.06 8.85 -0.70
CA HIS A 64 -12.03 8.77 0.33
C HIS A 64 -10.82 8.01 -0.21
N THR A 65 -9.65 8.66 -0.20
CA THR A 65 -8.45 8.14 -0.85
C THR A 65 -7.28 8.00 0.11
N ALA A 66 -6.52 6.94 -0.07
CA ALA A 66 -5.29 6.69 0.67
C ALA A 66 -4.09 6.48 -0.26
N ILE A 67 -2.90 6.77 0.23
CA ILE A 67 -1.62 6.42 -0.41
C ILE A 67 -0.77 5.62 0.57
N LEU A 68 -0.34 4.44 0.14
CA LEU A 68 0.68 3.64 0.79
C LEU A 68 1.98 3.79 0.02
N ASP A 69 2.92 4.55 0.56
CA ASP A 69 4.21 4.83 -0.05
C ASP A 69 5.26 3.81 0.39
N ALA A 70 5.63 2.92 -0.54
CA ALA A 70 6.66 1.91 -0.37
C ALA A 70 7.95 2.23 -1.15
N ASP A 71 8.02 3.39 -1.82
CA ASP A 71 9.20 3.82 -2.58
C ASP A 71 10.11 4.68 -1.71
N ILE A 72 11.10 4.05 -1.10
CA ILE A 72 12.06 4.74 -0.23
C ILE A 72 13.16 5.47 -1.03
N THR A 73 13.21 5.29 -2.37
CA THR A 73 14.30 5.82 -3.20
C THR A 73 14.04 7.21 -3.77
N GLY A 74 12.81 7.71 -3.67
CA GLY A 74 12.36 8.99 -4.23
C GLY A 74 12.00 10.05 -3.18
N PRO A 75 11.68 11.30 -3.60
CA PRO A 75 11.06 12.28 -2.72
C PRO A 75 9.75 11.71 -2.18
N SER A 76 9.64 11.63 -0.86
CA SER A 76 8.51 10.95 -0.19
C SER A 76 7.16 11.56 -0.57
N ILE A 77 6.14 10.71 -0.72
CA ILE A 77 4.76 11.17 -0.95
C ILE A 77 4.33 12.21 0.09
N PRO A 78 4.52 12.01 1.41
CA PRO A 78 4.17 13.02 2.42
C PRO A 78 4.78 14.39 2.16
N LYS A 79 6.04 14.44 1.69
CA LYS A 79 6.72 15.69 1.34
C LYS A 79 6.06 16.39 0.15
N MET A 80 5.54 15.66 -0.83
CA MET A 80 4.78 16.25 -1.95
C MET A 80 3.48 16.91 -1.48
N PHE A 81 2.85 16.35 -0.44
CA PHE A 81 1.65 16.91 0.19
C PHE A 81 1.95 17.98 1.25
N GLY A 82 3.23 18.29 1.50
CA GLY A 82 3.66 19.26 2.50
C GLY A 82 3.42 18.80 3.95
N VAL A 83 3.21 17.50 4.16
CA VAL A 83 3.01 16.89 5.47
C VAL A 83 4.36 16.74 6.16
N LYS A 84 4.42 17.18 7.42
CA LYS A 84 5.61 17.09 8.28
C LYS A 84 5.33 16.31 9.56
N GLU A 85 4.05 16.05 9.82
CA GLU A 85 3.56 15.29 10.94
C GLU A 85 4.01 13.83 10.80
N LYS A 86 4.49 13.25 11.90
CA LYS A 86 4.80 11.82 11.95
C LYS A 86 3.52 11.01 12.15
N ALA A 87 3.54 9.77 11.67
CA ALA A 87 2.47 8.82 11.98
C ALA A 87 2.39 8.62 13.49
N THR A 88 1.16 8.55 14.00
CA THR A 88 0.87 8.25 15.41
C THR A 88 0.27 6.87 15.53
N GLY A 89 0.36 6.25 16.70
CA GLY A 89 -0.23 4.95 16.94
C GLY A 89 -0.51 4.69 18.41
N THR A 90 -1.15 3.57 18.68
CA THR A 90 -1.27 2.93 19.98
C THR A 90 -0.36 1.69 20.01
N ASP A 91 -0.34 0.98 21.13
CA ASP A 91 0.37 -0.31 21.24
C ASP A 91 -0.17 -1.37 20.26
N SER A 92 -1.38 -1.17 19.72
CA SER A 92 -2.08 -2.15 18.89
C SER A 92 -2.28 -1.73 17.43
N ALA A 93 -2.06 -0.46 17.08
CA ALA A 93 -2.38 0.05 15.75
C ALA A 93 -1.63 1.34 15.40
N LEU A 94 -1.43 1.56 14.10
CA LEU A 94 -0.92 2.79 13.51
C LEU A 94 -2.05 3.54 12.80
N PHE A 95 -1.97 4.88 12.82
CA PHE A 95 -2.90 5.75 12.12
C PHE A 95 -2.20 6.45 10.96
N PRO A 96 -2.83 6.50 9.76
CA PRO A 96 -2.29 7.25 8.65
C PRO A 96 -2.31 8.76 8.93
N VAL A 97 -1.43 9.49 8.26
CA VAL A 97 -1.39 10.94 8.34
C VAL A 97 -2.19 11.51 7.17
N ALA A 98 -3.17 12.35 7.47
CA ALA A 98 -4.00 12.99 6.46
C ALA A 98 -3.33 14.25 5.90
N SER A 99 -3.37 14.43 4.58
CA SER A 99 -3.05 15.71 3.95
C SER A 99 -4.10 16.77 4.30
N ARG A 100 -3.81 18.04 4.01
CA ARG A 100 -4.79 19.15 4.15
C ARG A 100 -6.09 18.91 3.37
N SER A 101 -6.07 18.11 2.31
CA SER A 101 -7.24 17.76 1.52
C SER A 101 -7.91 16.45 1.94
N GLY A 102 -7.52 15.86 3.08
CA GLY A 102 -8.11 14.62 3.60
C GLY A 102 -7.68 13.36 2.86
N ILE A 103 -6.47 13.36 2.28
CA ILE A 103 -5.89 12.15 1.66
C ILE A 103 -5.03 11.47 2.71
N ASP A 104 -5.41 10.25 3.10
CA ASP A 104 -4.68 9.47 4.09
C ASP A 104 -3.37 8.94 3.50
N MET A 105 -2.28 9.01 4.27
CA MET A 105 -0.97 8.61 3.79
C MET A 105 -0.21 7.82 4.86
N MET A 106 0.46 6.77 4.43
CA MET A 106 1.50 6.11 5.21
C MET A 106 2.72 5.95 4.33
N SER A 107 3.89 6.30 4.87
CA SER A 107 5.17 6.16 4.17
C SER A 107 6.19 5.66 5.17
N VAL A 108 7.13 4.84 4.68
CA VAL A 108 8.29 4.43 5.46
C VAL A 108 9.08 5.64 5.98
N ASN A 109 9.13 6.71 5.19
CA ASN A 109 9.80 7.95 5.57
C ASN A 109 9.16 8.65 6.79
N LEU A 110 7.88 8.39 7.10
CA LEU A 110 7.24 8.94 8.30
C LEU A 110 7.69 8.26 9.60
N LEU A 111 8.32 7.08 9.50
CA LEU A 111 8.79 6.31 10.65
C LEU A 111 10.28 6.50 10.93
N LEU A 112 11.05 7.03 9.97
CA LEU A 112 12.46 7.33 10.19
C LEU A 112 12.59 8.60 11.06
N GLU A 113 13.64 8.65 11.87
CA GLU A 113 13.93 9.82 12.68
C GLU A 113 14.35 11.00 11.79
N ASN A 114 15.23 10.74 10.80
CA ASN A 114 15.65 11.69 9.78
C ASN A 114 15.50 11.11 8.36
N ASP A 115 14.99 11.91 7.44
CA ASP A 115 14.84 11.57 6.01
C ASP A 115 16.18 11.25 5.30
N THR A 116 17.31 11.57 5.93
CA THR A 116 18.67 11.39 5.40
C THR A 116 19.36 10.13 5.92
N ASP A 117 18.74 9.38 6.83
CA ASP A 117 19.37 8.22 7.45
C ASP A 117 19.57 7.11 6.40
N PRO A 118 20.81 6.66 6.14
CA PRO A 118 21.07 5.67 5.12
C PRO A 118 20.57 4.30 5.60
N VAL A 119 19.45 3.84 5.03
CA VAL A 119 18.92 2.50 5.29
C VAL A 119 19.17 1.59 4.08
N ILE A 120 19.78 0.42 4.32
CA ILE A 120 20.00 -0.58 3.28
C ILE A 120 18.72 -1.38 3.08
N TRP A 121 17.93 -0.98 2.09
CA TRP A 121 16.68 -1.65 1.74
C TRP A 121 16.95 -2.85 0.83
N ARG A 122 16.92 -4.06 1.39
CA ARG A 122 16.86 -5.31 0.60
C ARG A 122 15.40 -5.68 0.36
N GLY A 123 15.09 -6.33 -0.77
CA GLY A 123 13.72 -6.71 -1.15
C GLY A 123 12.87 -7.35 -0.03
N PRO A 124 13.40 -8.31 0.76
CA PRO A 124 12.68 -8.90 1.89
C PRO A 124 12.31 -7.90 3.00
N VAL A 125 13.15 -6.87 3.23
CA VAL A 125 12.89 -5.83 4.24
C VAL A 125 11.72 -4.95 3.79
N ILE A 126 11.72 -4.53 2.51
CA ILE A 126 10.64 -3.72 1.95
C ILE A 126 9.31 -4.48 2.00
N ALA A 127 9.31 -5.75 1.60
CA ALA A 127 8.12 -6.60 1.68
C ALA A 127 7.61 -6.75 3.12
N GLY A 128 8.53 -6.89 4.09
CA GLY A 128 8.20 -6.91 5.52
C GLY A 128 7.53 -5.62 6.00
N VAL A 129 8.06 -4.46 5.62
CA VAL A 129 7.49 -3.15 6.00
C VAL A 129 6.13 -2.91 5.37
N ILE A 130 5.95 -3.22 4.08
CA ILE A 130 4.64 -3.13 3.41
C ILE A 130 3.64 -4.05 4.12
N LYS A 131 4.03 -5.28 4.44
CA LYS A 131 3.20 -6.23 5.17
C LYS A 131 2.83 -5.68 6.55
N GLN A 132 3.78 -5.08 7.25
CA GLN A 132 3.53 -4.45 8.54
C GLN A 132 2.53 -3.30 8.40
N PHE A 133 2.70 -2.40 7.42
CA PHE A 133 1.74 -1.31 7.21
C PHE A 133 0.36 -1.81 6.80
N TRP A 134 0.30 -2.91 6.08
CA TRP A 134 -0.94 -3.56 5.74
C TRP A 134 -1.68 -4.10 6.98
N GLN A 135 -0.93 -4.66 7.93
CA GLN A 135 -1.48 -5.34 9.11
C GLN A 135 -1.70 -4.40 10.31
N ASP A 136 -0.88 -3.37 10.48
CA ASP A 136 -0.86 -2.54 11.67
C ASP A 136 -1.58 -1.20 11.45
N VAL A 137 -1.68 -0.71 10.21
CA VAL A 137 -2.34 0.58 9.93
C VAL A 137 -3.84 0.39 9.76
N ILE A 138 -4.62 1.22 10.47
CA ILE A 138 -6.07 1.27 10.33
C ILE A 138 -6.44 2.19 9.16
N TRP A 139 -6.83 1.59 8.05
CA TRP A 139 -7.35 2.26 6.86
C TRP A 139 -8.87 2.29 6.90
N LYS A 140 -9.43 3.35 7.49
CA LYS A 140 -10.88 3.44 7.73
C LYS A 140 -11.63 3.96 6.50
N ASP A 141 -12.61 3.20 6.03
CA ASP A 141 -13.58 3.62 5.00
C ASP A 141 -12.92 4.16 3.71
N VAL A 142 -11.84 3.53 3.24
CA VAL A 142 -11.10 3.97 2.04
C VAL A 142 -11.77 3.44 0.77
N ASP A 143 -12.14 4.34 -0.14
CA ASP A 143 -12.67 3.95 -1.45
C ASP A 143 -11.55 3.52 -2.41
N TYR A 144 -10.46 4.28 -2.45
CA TYR A 144 -9.32 4.03 -3.34
C TYR A 144 -7.99 4.20 -2.59
N MET A 145 -7.24 3.10 -2.49
CA MET A 145 -5.86 3.11 -2.03
C MET A 145 -4.91 2.99 -3.22
N PHE A 146 -3.95 3.91 -3.31
CA PHE A 146 -2.85 3.84 -4.26
C PHE A 146 -1.58 3.37 -3.55
N VAL A 147 -0.93 2.33 -4.06
CA VAL A 147 0.33 1.81 -3.51
C VAL A 147 1.47 2.24 -4.41
N ASP A 148 2.36 3.10 -3.92
CA ASP A 148 3.55 3.52 -4.65
C ASP A 148 4.66 2.49 -4.46
N MET A 149 4.79 1.58 -5.43
CA MET A 149 5.75 0.48 -5.32
C MET A 149 7.18 0.97 -5.54
N PRO A 150 8.22 0.36 -4.95
CA PRO A 150 9.60 0.66 -5.30
C PRO A 150 9.86 0.40 -6.81
N PRO A 151 10.84 1.08 -7.42
CA PRO A 151 11.20 0.84 -8.82
C PRO A 151 11.86 -0.54 -9.00
N GLY A 152 11.59 -1.18 -10.13
CA GLY A 152 12.11 -2.52 -10.46
C GLY A 152 11.00 -3.55 -10.56
#